data_AF-A0A5K1C0Z4-F1
#
_entry.id   AF-A0A5K1C0Z4-F1
#
_cell.length_a   1.000
_cell.length_b   1.000
_cell.length_c   1.000
_cell.angle_alpha   90.00
_cell.angle_beta   90.00
_cell.angle_gamma   90.00
#
_symmetry.space_group_name_H-M   'P 1'
#
loop_
_entity.id
_entity.type
_entity.pdbx_description
1 polymer ?
#
loop_
_entity_poly.entity_id
_entity_poly.type
_entity_poly.pdbx_seq_one_letter_code
_entity_poly.pdbx_strand_id
1 'polypeptide(L)' 'WRLDYFLVSESIADKVHDSYILPDVLGSDHCPIGLILKL' A
#
# COMPACT_ATOMS: atom_id res chain seq x y z
N TRP A 1 -11.06 -10.40 1.72
CA TRP A 1 -11.60 -9.05 1.99
C TRP A 1 -10.41 -8.11 2.00
N ARG A 2 -10.57 -6.84 1.59
CA ARG A 2 -9.46 -5.85 1.59
C ARG A 2 -9.79 -4.78 2.62
N LEU A 3 -9.07 -4.76 3.75
CA LEU A 3 -9.36 -3.88 4.89
C LEU A 3 -8.25 -2.85 5.16
N ASP A 4 -7.09 -3.04 4.56
CA ASP A 4 -5.91 -2.19 4.72
C ASP A 4 -5.71 -1.31 3.48
N TYR A 5 -5.46 -0.02 3.68
CA TYR A 5 -5.39 0.98 2.60
C TYR A 5 -4.34 2.05 2.88
N PHE A 6 -3.66 2.49 1.82
CA PHE A 6 -3.03 3.80 1.80
C PHE A 6 -4.00 4.81 1.17
N LEU A 7 -4.31 5.87 1.91
CA LEU A 7 -4.99 7.04 1.37
C LEU A 7 -3.96 8.13 1.10
N VAL A 8 -4.02 8.74 -0.07
CA VAL A 8 -3.10 9.79 -0.49
C VAL A 8 -3.88 11.04 -0.86
N SER A 9 -3.29 12.21 -0.60
CA SER A 9 -3.84 13.48 -1.09
C SER A 9 -3.75 13.55 -2.61
N GLU A 10 -4.71 14.22 -3.25
CA GLU A 10 -4.72 14.41 -4.70
C GLU A 10 -3.44 15.08 -5.22
N SER A 11 -2.87 16.01 -4.44
CA SER A 11 -1.63 16.72 -4.76
C SER A 11 -0.37 15.86 -4.87
N ILE A 12 -0.43 14.60 -4.44
CA ILE A 12 0.67 13.63 -4.53
C ILE A 12 0.25 12.34 -5.25
N ALA A 13 -0.96 12.30 -5.82
CA ALA A 13 -1.49 11.11 -6.47
C ALA A 13 -0.64 10.68 -7.67
N ASP A 14 -0.11 11.65 -8.42
CA ASP A 14 0.81 11.47 -9.54
C ASP A 14 2.19 10.92 -9.12
N LYS A 15 2.55 11.11 -7.86
CA LYS A 15 3.78 10.54 -7.27
C LYS A 15 3.64 9.09 -6.85
N VAL A 16 2.43 8.53 -6.81
CA VAL A 16 2.23 7.11 -6.50
C VAL A 16 2.77 6.27 -7.66
N HIS A 17 3.90 5.62 -7.43
CA HIS A 17 4.51 4.74 -8.41
C HIS A 17 3.89 3.35 -8.39
N ASP A 18 3.68 2.79 -7.20
CA ASP A 18 3.15 1.45 -7.03
C ASP A 18 2.44 1.30 -5.67
N SER A 19 1.47 0.40 -5.60
CA SER A 19 0.83 -0.04 -4.37
C SER A 19 0.51 -1.52 -4.47
N TYR A 20 0.99 -2.29 -3.50
CA TYR A 20 0.97 -3.75 -3.56
C TYR A 20 0.68 -4.37 -2.20
N ILE A 21 0.36 -5.66 -2.22
CA ILE A 21 0.08 -6.50 -1.04
C ILE A 21 1.21 -7.52 -0.92
N LEU A 22 1.64 -7.83 0.31
CA LEU A 22 2.67 -8.83 0.63
C LEU A 22 2.01 -10.05 1.30
N PRO A 23 1.26 -10.89 0.55
CA PRO A 23 0.44 -11.97 1.14
C PRO A 23 1.28 -13.09 1.77
N ASP A 24 2.53 -13.26 1.35
CA ASP A 24 3.41 -14.33 1.82
C ASP A 24 4.12 -13.98 3.14
N VAL A 25 3.95 -12.75 3.66
CA VAL A 25 4.49 -12.35 4.97
C VAL A 25 3.53 -12.77 6.07
N LEU A 26 3.99 -13.68 6.92
CA LEU A 26 3.18 -14.29 7.99
C LEU A 26 3.50 -13.69 9.37
N GLY A 27 2.57 -13.85 10.33
CA GLY A 27 2.75 -13.45 11.73
C GLY A 27 1.60 -12.62 12.32
N SER A 28 0.66 -12.18 11.48
CA SER A 28 -0.61 -11.53 11.85
C SER A 28 -1.76 -12.18 11.05
N ASP A 29 -2.99 -11.94 11.48
CA ASP A 29 -4.23 -12.21 10.75
C ASP A 29 -4.45 -11.29 9.54
N HIS A 30 -3.66 -10.23 9.40
CA HIS A 30 -3.57 -9.37 8.24
C HIS A 30 -2.20 -9.50 7.55
N CYS A 31 -2.18 -9.29 6.24
CA CYS A 31 -0.94 -9.20 5.47
C CYS A 31 -0.52 -7.72 5.29
N PRO A 32 0.79 -7.40 5.28
CA PRO A 32 1.24 -6.03 5.03
C PRO A 32 0.90 -5.54 3.63
N ILE A 33 0.78 -4.23 3.48
CA ILE A 33 0.67 -3.55 2.18
C ILE A 33 1.80 -2.52 2.03
N GLY A 34 2.25 -2.28 0.80
CA GLY A 34 3.30 -1.33 0.45
C GLY A 34 2.81 -0.22 -0.47
N LEU A 35 3.49 0.93 -0.41
CA LEU A 35 3.32 2.08 -1.31
C LEU A 35 4.70 2.61 -1.69
N ILE A 36 4.95 2.77 -2.99
CA ILE A 36 6.17 3.38 -3.52
C ILE A 36 5.82 4.75 -4.08
N LEU A 37 6.53 5.79 -3.65
CA LEU A 37 6.41 7.14 -4.18
C LEU A 37 7.65 7.50 -5.01
N LYS A 38 7.44 8.20 -6.14
CA LYS A 38 8.51 8.87 -6.90
C LYS A 38 8.69 10.29 -6.38
N LEU A 39 9.92 10.65 -6.04
CA LEU A 39 10.29 11.96 -5.53
C LEU A 39 10.72 12.91 -6.65
#